data_AF-A0A926JMY5-F1
#
_entry.id   AF-A0A926JMY5-F1
#
_cell.length_a   1.000
_cell.length_b   1.000
_cell.length_c   1.000
_cell.angle_alpha   90.00
_cell.angle_beta   90.00
_cell.angle_gamma   90.00
#
_symmetry.space_group_name_H-M   'P 1'
#
loop_
_entity.id
_entity.type
_entity.pdbx_description
1 polymer ?
#
loop_
_entity_poly.entity_id
_entity_poly.type
_entity_poly.pdbx_seq_one_letter_code
_entity_poly.pdbx_strand_id
1 'polypeptide(L)'
;MLIAKHVEEARVALESKLVKARAIFAQRYGHLAAKEREAVLATVTQPQPSPIHGEHIEEALCPACGSRGGLIGETYVLSSDEGVWFAPYAFSCSACGLDLDGAEELGDLAEEVPIDMTLDEYYADWEPDEDMYRDR
;
A
#
# COMPACT_ATOMS: atom_id res chain seq x y z
N MET A 1 -31.99 6.31 2.33
CA MET A 1 -31.29 6.08 3.61
C MET A 1 -30.51 4.75 3.59
N LEU A 2 -29.87 4.38 2.46
CA LEU A 2 -28.95 3.24 2.38
C LEU A 2 -27.49 3.71 2.43
N ILE A 3 -27.17 4.81 1.73
CA ILE A 3 -25.82 5.39 1.66
C ILE A 3 -25.28 5.76 3.05
N ALA A 4 -26.05 6.49 3.87
CA ALA A 4 -25.63 6.87 5.22
C ALA A 4 -25.38 5.67 6.15
N LYS A 5 -26.07 4.55 5.93
CA LYS A 5 -25.87 3.32 6.70
C LYS A 5 -24.57 2.62 6.28
N HIS A 6 -24.29 2.55 4.98
CA HIS A 6 -23.06 1.94 4.44
C HIS A 6 -21.81 2.71 4.88
N VAL A 7 -21.85 4.05 4.83
CA VAL A 7 -20.73 4.90 5.28
C VAL A 7 -20.41 4.65 6.76
N GLU A 8 -21.43 4.53 7.61
CA GLU A 8 -21.22 4.28 9.04
C GLU A 8 -20.69 2.86 9.30
N GLU A 9 -21.18 1.86 8.56
CA GLU A 9 -20.68 0.48 8.65
C GLU A 9 -19.20 0.39 8.23
N ALA A 10 -18.82 1.06 7.14
CA ALA A 10 -17.43 1.14 6.69
C ALA A 10 -16.53 1.83 7.73
N ARG A 11 -16.99 2.96 8.31
CA ARG A 11 -16.25 3.68 9.36
C ARG A 11 -16.00 2.80 10.59
N VAL A 12 -17.03 2.10 11.06
CA VAL A 12 -16.92 1.20 12.23
C VAL A 12 -15.99 0.02 11.94
N ALA A 13 -16.01 -0.52 10.72
CA ALA A 13 -15.11 -1.58 10.30
C ALA A 13 -13.64 -1.12 10.31
N LEU A 14 -13.35 0.06 9.72
CA LEU A 14 -12.02 0.65 9.72
C LEU A 14 -11.51 0.92 11.14
N GLU A 15 -12.33 1.55 11.99
CA GLU A 15 -11.99 1.80 13.40
C GLU A 15 -11.67 0.50 14.14
N SER A 16 -12.44 -0.56 13.90
CA SER A 16 -12.20 -1.88 14.50
C SER A 16 -10.86 -2.48 14.06
N LYS A 17 -10.51 -2.36 12.77
CA LYS A 17 -9.19 -2.79 12.24
C LYS A 17 -8.06 -2.02 12.91
N LEU A 18 -8.18 -0.70 13.02
CA LEU A 18 -7.18 0.16 13.66
C LEU A 18 -6.98 -0.15 15.14
N VAL A 19 -8.07 -0.34 15.89
CA VAL A 19 -8.02 -0.71 17.32
C VAL A 19 -7.33 -2.06 17.50
N LYS A 20 -7.69 -3.06 16.69
CA LYS A 20 -7.07 -4.39 16.73
C LYS A 20 -5.58 -4.31 16.42
N ALA A 21 -5.19 -3.58 15.38
CA ALA A 21 -3.79 -3.41 14.99
C ALA A 21 -2.96 -2.73 16.09
N ARG A 22 -3.50 -1.67 16.71
CA ARG A 22 -2.87 -0.98 17.86
C ARG A 22 -2.64 -1.94 19.03
N ALA A 23 -3.63 -2.77 19.36
CA ALA A 23 -3.52 -3.76 20.42
C ALA A 23 -2.45 -4.82 20.12
N ILE A 24 -2.41 -5.33 18.87
CA ILE A 24 -1.40 -6.30 18.43
C ILE A 24 0.00 -5.70 18.53
N PHE A 25 0.19 -4.44 18.08
CA PHE A 25 1.48 -3.77 18.17
C PHE A 25 1.95 -3.62 19.63
N ALA A 26 1.06 -3.18 20.52
CA ALA A 26 1.34 -3.06 21.94
C ALA A 26 1.68 -4.43 22.57
N GLN A 27 0.97 -5.48 22.19
CA GLN A 27 1.26 -6.84 22.66
C GLN A 27 2.63 -7.34 22.19
N ARG A 28 2.96 -7.13 20.90
CA ARG A 28 4.21 -7.61 20.29
C ARG A 28 5.44 -6.86 20.76
N TYR A 29 5.35 -5.54 20.91
CA TYR A 29 6.54 -4.69 21.09
C TYR A 29 6.47 -3.77 22.31
N GLY A 30 5.34 -3.74 23.04
CA GLY A 30 5.17 -2.84 24.18
C GLY A 30 6.11 -3.13 25.36
N HIS A 31 6.63 -4.36 25.45
CA HIS A 31 7.60 -4.77 26.46
C HIS A 31 9.05 -4.42 26.10
N LEU A 32 9.33 -4.00 24.86
CA LEU A 32 10.68 -3.70 24.38
C LEU A 32 11.06 -2.24 24.67
N ALA A 33 12.33 -2.03 25.04
CA ALA A 33 12.88 -0.68 25.12
C ALA A 33 12.86 -0.02 23.73
N ALA A 34 12.85 1.31 23.68
CA ALA A 34 12.69 2.06 22.42
C ALA A 34 13.72 1.65 21.35
N LYS A 35 15.01 1.59 21.71
CA LYS A 35 16.10 1.20 20.79
C LYS A 35 15.99 -0.24 20.29
N GLU A 36 15.57 -1.17 21.16
CA GLU A 36 15.41 -2.58 20.79
C GLU A 36 14.23 -2.74 19.82
N ARG A 37 13.12 -2.07 20.12
CA ARG A 37 11.95 -2.03 19.24
C ARG A 37 12.27 -1.44 17.88
N GLU A 38 13.02 -0.34 17.83
CA GLU A 38 13.46 0.28 16.58
C GLU A 38 14.27 -0.70 15.72
N ALA A 39 15.24 -1.40 16.32
CA ALA A 39 16.04 -2.40 15.61
C ALA A 39 15.21 -3.58 15.07
N VAL A 40 14.24 -4.06 15.86
CA VAL A 40 13.32 -5.12 15.42
C VAL A 40 12.45 -4.62 14.25
N LEU A 41 11.85 -3.43 14.37
CA LEU A 41 10.99 -2.87 13.35
C LEU A 41 11.72 -2.66 12.03
N ALA A 42 12.95 -2.13 12.07
CA ALA A 42 13.78 -1.96 10.88
C ALA A 42 14.04 -3.27 10.10
N THR A 43 13.95 -4.42 10.78
CA THR A 43 14.11 -5.74 10.16
C THR A 43 12.79 -6.28 9.60
N VAL A 44 11.67 -6.09 10.32
CA VAL A 44 10.39 -6.72 9.97
C VAL A 44 9.49 -5.88 9.06
N THR A 45 9.78 -4.58 8.93
CA THR A 45 9.01 -3.66 8.08
C THR A 45 9.70 -3.35 6.75
N GLN A 46 10.64 -4.19 6.31
CA GLN A 46 11.20 -4.05 4.98
C GLN A 46 10.13 -4.36 3.94
N PRO A 47 10.01 -3.55 2.86
CA PRO A 47 9.11 -3.84 1.76
C PRO A 47 9.39 -5.25 1.22
N GLN A 48 8.35 -6.06 1.14
CA GLN A 48 8.40 -7.32 0.39
C GLN A 48 8.10 -6.96 -1.07
N PRO A 49 8.82 -7.53 -2.05
CA PRO A 49 8.42 -7.38 -3.45
C PRO A 49 7.00 -7.91 -3.66
N SER A 50 6.22 -7.28 -4.55
CA SER A 50 4.85 -7.74 -4.77
C SER A 50 4.84 -9.19 -5.27
N PRO A 51 3.99 -10.06 -4.71
CA PRO A 51 3.82 -11.42 -5.21
C PRO A 51 3.06 -11.48 -6.53
N ILE A 52 2.41 -10.39 -6.97
CA ILE A 52 1.56 -10.35 -8.16
C ILE A 52 2.24 -9.49 -9.24
N HIS A 53 2.43 -10.06 -10.43
CA HIS A 53 2.93 -9.32 -11.59
C HIS A 53 1.98 -8.15 -11.90
N GLY A 54 2.54 -6.94 -11.98
CA GLY A 54 1.81 -5.71 -12.30
C GLY A 54 1.42 -4.84 -11.11
N GLU A 55 1.58 -5.31 -9.87
CA GLU A 55 1.37 -4.46 -8.69
C GLU A 55 2.67 -3.74 -8.30
N HIS A 56 2.54 -2.45 -8.01
CA HIS A 56 3.61 -1.60 -7.49
C HIS A 56 3.46 -1.40 -5.98
N ILE A 57 4.57 -1.31 -5.25
CA ILE A 57 4.57 -1.12 -3.80
C ILE A 57 5.40 0.10 -3.43
N GLU A 58 4.75 1.07 -2.77
CA GLU A 58 5.38 2.23 -2.16
C GLU A 58 5.43 2.11 -0.63
N GLU A 59 6.42 2.75 0.00
CA GLU A 59 6.49 2.81 1.46
C GLU A 59 5.56 3.89 2.02
N ALA A 60 4.73 3.54 3.02
CA ALA A 60 3.90 4.50 3.75
C ALA A 60 3.92 4.26 5.26
N LEU A 61 3.63 5.29 6.06
CA LEU A 61 3.52 5.16 7.50
C LEU A 61 2.18 4.54 7.90
N CYS A 62 2.23 3.52 8.74
CA CYS A 62 1.02 2.85 9.21
C CYS A 62 0.19 3.76 10.15
N PRO A 63 -1.10 4.01 9.87
CA PRO A 63 -1.95 4.86 10.69
C PRO A 63 -2.29 4.26 12.08
N ALA A 64 -2.06 2.96 12.25
CA ALA A 64 -2.26 2.29 13.54
C ALA A 64 -1.04 2.40 14.46
N CYS A 65 0.18 2.18 13.95
CA CYS A 65 1.37 1.99 14.79
C CYS A 65 2.57 2.88 14.43
N GLY A 66 2.50 3.66 13.35
CA GLY A 66 3.57 4.55 12.90
C GLY A 66 4.80 3.84 12.31
N SER A 67 4.78 2.51 12.18
CA SER A 67 5.85 1.76 11.49
C SER A 67 5.67 1.86 9.97
N ARG A 68 6.73 1.57 9.20
CA ARG A 68 6.63 1.46 7.75
C ARG A 68 5.75 0.27 7.35
N GLY A 69 4.92 0.46 6.34
CA GLY A 69 4.13 -0.57 5.67
C GLY A 69 4.19 -0.40 4.16
N GLY A 70 3.62 -1.36 3.43
CA GLY A 70 3.53 -1.33 1.98
C GLY A 70 2.17 -0.79 1.56
N LEU A 71 2.19 0.27 0.76
CA LEU A 71 1.05 0.78 0.02
C LEU A 71 1.09 0.12 -1.36
N ILE A 72 0.04 -0.59 -1.72
CA ILE A 72 -0.05 -1.45 -2.90
C ILE A 72 -1.01 -0.79 -3.89
N GLY A 73 -0.60 -0.73 -5.16
CA GLY A 73 -1.35 -0.03 -6.19
C GLY A 73 -0.89 -0.37 -7.60
N GLU A 74 -1.52 0.27 -8.57
CA GLU A 74 -1.12 0.19 -9.98
C GLU A 74 -0.34 1.43 -10.38
N THR A 75 0.55 1.29 -11.35
CA THR A 75 1.24 2.41 -11.98
C THR A 75 0.69 2.65 -13.38
N TYR A 76 0.56 3.92 -13.75
CA TYR A 76 0.02 4.31 -15.06
C TYR A 76 0.64 5.62 -15.54
N VAL A 77 0.57 5.85 -16.86
CA VAL A 77 1.06 7.07 -17.51
C VAL A 77 -0.13 7.84 -18.06
N LEU A 78 -0.35 9.08 -17.60
CA LEU A 78 -1.40 9.97 -18.13
C LEU A 78 -1.02 10.58 -19.48
N SER A 79 0.22 11.06 -19.57
CA SER A 79 0.85 11.53 -20.80
C SER A 79 2.36 11.36 -20.71
N SER A 80 3.04 11.28 -21.85
CA SER A 80 4.51 11.09 -21.92
C SER A 80 5.29 12.17 -21.18
N ASP A 81 4.69 13.33 -20.93
CA ASP A 81 5.34 14.49 -20.35
C ASP A 81 5.03 14.64 -18.85
N GLU A 82 4.08 13.85 -18.32
CA GLU A 82 3.58 13.95 -16.93
C GLU A 82 4.13 12.85 -15.99
N GLY A 83 4.98 11.96 -16.51
CA GLY A 83 5.61 10.91 -15.72
C GLY A 83 4.68 9.75 -15.34
N VAL A 84 5.18 8.88 -14.46
CA VAL A 84 4.45 7.71 -13.96
C VAL A 84 3.71 8.09 -12.67
N TRP A 85 2.44 7.73 -12.63
CA TRP A 85 1.55 7.92 -11.49
C TRP A 85 1.30 6.59 -10.80
N PHE A 86 1.06 6.65 -9.49
CA PHE A 86 0.72 5.51 -8.66
C PHE A 86 -0.69 5.69 -8.09
N ALA A 87 -1.56 4.70 -8.30
CA ALA A 87 -2.91 4.63 -7.75
C ALA A 87 -3.01 3.52 -6.69
N PRO A 88 -2.97 3.88 -5.39
CA PRO A 88 -3.09 2.93 -4.31
C PRO A 88 -4.50 2.33 -4.20
N TYR A 89 -4.59 1.02 -3.94
CA TYR A 89 -5.86 0.36 -3.59
C TYR A 89 -5.78 -0.53 -2.36
N ALA A 90 -4.60 -0.84 -1.83
CA ALA A 90 -4.47 -1.57 -0.57
C ALA A 90 -3.27 -1.12 0.28
N PHE A 91 -3.30 -1.39 1.58
CA PHE A 91 -2.17 -1.15 2.48
C PHE A 91 -1.98 -2.30 3.46
N SER A 92 -0.74 -2.73 3.66
CA SER A 92 -0.39 -3.77 4.62
C SER A 92 0.78 -3.38 5.52
N CYS A 93 0.67 -3.68 6.82
CA CYS A 93 1.72 -3.41 7.81
C CYS A 93 2.11 -4.67 8.57
N SER A 94 3.31 -5.21 8.31
CA SER A 94 3.84 -6.40 8.98
C SER A 94 4.04 -6.22 10.49
N ALA A 95 4.28 -4.98 10.96
CA ALA A 95 4.49 -4.72 12.38
C ALA A 95 3.23 -5.03 13.21
N CYS A 96 2.10 -4.42 12.86
CA CYS A 96 0.85 -4.50 13.63
C CYS A 96 -0.21 -5.42 12.98
N GLY A 97 0.01 -5.88 11.76
CA GLY A 97 -0.94 -6.69 10.98
C GLY A 97 -2.15 -5.90 10.50
N LEU A 98 -2.03 -4.57 10.33
CA LEU A 98 -3.08 -3.77 9.71
C LEU A 98 -3.12 -4.10 8.22
N ASP A 99 -4.33 -4.34 7.72
CA ASP A 99 -4.61 -4.65 6.32
C ASP A 99 -5.86 -3.85 5.91
N LEU A 100 -5.68 -2.95 4.96
CA LEU A 100 -6.69 -2.04 4.42
C LEU A 100 -6.88 -2.32 2.94
N ASP A 101 -8.13 -2.32 2.49
CA ASP A 101 -8.50 -2.59 1.10
C ASP A 101 -9.56 -1.60 0.62
N GLY A 102 -9.34 -1.04 -0.56
CA GLY A 102 -10.20 -0.06 -1.20
C GLY A 102 -10.05 1.36 -0.65
N ALA A 103 -10.48 2.33 -1.46
CA ALA A 103 -10.37 3.76 -1.17
C ALA A 103 -11.08 4.18 0.13
N GLU A 104 -12.19 3.53 0.49
CA GLU A 104 -12.95 3.84 1.71
C GLU A 104 -12.15 3.55 2.99
N GLU A 105 -11.34 2.49 3.00
CA GLU A 105 -10.51 2.13 4.15
C GLU A 105 -9.16 2.84 4.16
N LEU A 106 -8.60 3.08 2.96
CA LEU A 106 -7.33 3.79 2.79
C LEU A 106 -7.43 5.26 3.18
N GLY A 107 -8.55 5.93 2.90
CA GLY A 107 -8.72 7.36 3.15
C GLY A 107 -7.65 8.17 2.43
N ASP A 108 -6.89 8.98 3.18
CA ASP A 108 -5.80 9.82 2.62
C ASP A 108 -4.68 8.98 1.97
N LEU A 109 -4.54 7.70 2.31
CA LEU A 109 -3.57 6.80 1.66
C LEU A 109 -3.97 6.40 0.23
N ALA A 110 -5.20 6.70 -0.21
CA ALA A 110 -5.65 6.42 -1.57
C ALA A 110 -5.32 7.54 -2.56
N GLU A 111 -4.63 8.60 -2.13
CA GLU A 111 -4.25 9.71 -3.01
C GLU A 111 -3.29 9.20 -4.10
N GLU A 112 -3.66 9.48 -5.35
CA GLU A 112 -2.81 9.18 -6.50
C GLU A 112 -1.66 10.18 -6.56
N VAL A 113 -0.43 9.68 -6.65
CA VAL A 113 0.77 10.50 -6.57
C VAL A 113 1.73 10.19 -7.72
N PRO A 114 2.48 11.18 -8.23
CA PRO A 114 3.60 10.91 -9.12
C PRO A 114 4.70 10.19 -8.35
N ILE A 115 5.30 9.18 -8.96
CA ILE A 115 6.42 8.42 -8.38
C ILE A 115 7.72 8.66 -9.16
N ASP A 116 8.86 8.44 -8.49
CA ASP A 116 10.19 8.54 -9.09
C ASP A 116 10.50 7.27 -9.90
N MET A 117 9.74 7.09 -10.98
CA MET A 117 9.90 6.03 -11.95
C MET A 117 9.96 6.66 -13.34
N THR A 118 10.99 6.34 -14.10
CA THR A 118 11.13 6.79 -15.48
C THR A 118 10.20 6.01 -16.42
N LEU A 119 9.87 6.58 -17.57
CA LEU A 119 9.10 5.86 -18.60
C LEU A 119 9.84 4.61 -19.09
N ASP A 120 11.17 4.66 -19.20
CA ASP A 120 11.97 3.51 -19.60
C ASP A 120 11.87 2.38 -18.57
N GLU A 121 11.86 2.70 -17.26
CA GLU A 121 11.64 1.71 -16.19
C GLU A 121 10.22 1.15 -16.21
N TYR A 122 9.22 2.00 -16.42
CA TYR A 122 7.82 1.59 -16.51
C TYR A 122 7.57 0.60 -17.67
N TYR A 123 8.17 0.86 -18.83
CA TYR A 123 8.03 0.01 -20.01
C TYR A 123 9.08 -1.13 -20.06
N ALA A 124 9.98 -1.25 -19.10
CA ALA A 124 11.04 -2.26 -19.12
C ALA A 124 10.49 -3.69 -19.12
N ASP A 125 9.39 -3.91 -18.40
CA ASP A 125 8.71 -5.21 -18.30
C ASP A 125 7.55 -5.35 -19.31
N TRP A 126 7.34 -4.35 -20.18
CA TRP A 126 6.34 -4.43 -21.24
C TRP A 126 6.90 -5.22 -22.42
N GLU A 127 6.55 -6.50 -22.51
CA GLU A 127 6.79 -7.28 -23.72
C GLU A 127 5.71 -6.93 -24.77
N PRO A 128 6.09 -6.43 -25.96
CA PRO A 128 5.13 -6.33 -27.06
C PRO A 128 4.57 -7.72 -27.35
N ASP A 129 3.26 -7.83 -27.38
CA ASP A 129 2.53 -9.00 -27.83
C ASP A 129 2.97 -9.34 -29.27
N GLU A 130 3.83 -10.36 -29.42
CA GLU A 130 4.38 -10.79 -30.73
C GLU A 130 3.29 -11.18 -31.75
N ASP A 131 2.06 -11.41 -31.27
CA ASP A 131 0.88 -11.70 -32.08
C ASP A 131 0.41 -10.49 -32.91
N MET A 132 0.80 -9.26 -32.53
CA MET A 132 0.47 -8.03 -33.26
C MET A 132 1.24 -7.89 -34.60
N TYR A 133 2.32 -8.66 -34.78
CA TYR A 133 3.20 -8.60 -35.96
C TYR A 133 3.18 -9.87 -36.82
N ARG A 134 2.39 -10.89 -36.46
CA ARG A 134 2.47 -12.22 -37.09
C ARG A 134 1.76 -12.34 -38.45
N ASP A 135 0.97 -11.33 -38.84
CA ASP A 135 0.18 -11.31 -40.08
C ASP A 135 0.49 -10.14 -41.04
N ARG A 136 1.73 -9.59 -41.01
CA ARG A 136 2.15 -8.56 -41.98
C ARG A 136 3.17 -9.03 -43.01
#